data_AF-A0AAV0CKT8-F1
#
_entry.id   AF-A0AAV0CKT8-F1
#
_cell.length_a   1.000
_cell.length_b   1.000
_cell.length_c   1.000
_cell.angle_alpha   90.00
_cell.angle_beta   90.00
_cell.angle_gamma   90.00
#
_symmetry.space_group_name_H-M   'P 1'
#
loop_
_entity.id
_entity.type
_entity.pdbx_description
1 polymer ?
#
loop_
_entity_poly.entity_id
_entity_poly.type
_entity_poly.pdbx_seq_one_letter_code
_entity_poly.pdbx_strand_id
1 'polypeptide(L)'
;MISSIILLTPLPIEKHASKLYTLTVFYLFQTEWKAACFSCGIQSFITDELDWDHVSVVDILRGKTYKVTYNPGDHASSCSCKMFEREGILCRHVLFIIKSKGVRELPGQYILNRWTKKLWKSLFLTVLGTYWMNVVLI
;
A
#
# COMPACT_ATOMS: atom_id res chain seq x y z
N MET A 1 -19.91 17.68 5.44
CA MET A 1 -19.93 16.85 4.20
C MET A 1 -18.92 15.73 4.37
N ILE A 2 -19.37 14.49 4.62
CA ILE A 2 -18.45 13.35 4.68
C ILE A 2 -18.07 13.05 3.22
N SER A 3 -16.84 13.38 2.83
CA SER A 3 -16.26 12.94 1.57
C SER A 3 -16.37 11.41 1.54
N SER A 4 -17.29 10.90 0.73
CA SER A 4 -17.43 9.46 0.51
C SER A 4 -16.22 9.01 -0.29
N ILE A 5 -15.42 8.10 0.24
CA ILE A 5 -14.24 7.59 -0.47
C ILE A 5 -14.71 6.88 -1.74
N ILE A 6 -14.24 7.35 -2.89
CA ILE A 6 -14.53 6.75 -4.20
C ILE A 6 -13.41 5.75 -4.50
N LEU A 7 -13.79 4.50 -4.80
CA LEU A 7 -12.86 3.46 -5.26
C LEU A 7 -12.76 3.51 -6.79
N LEU A 8 -11.57 3.26 -7.35
CA LEU A 8 -11.35 3.19 -8.79
C LEU A 8 -11.61 1.80 -9.37
N THR A 9 -11.53 0.77 -8.54
CA THR A 9 -11.70 -0.63 -8.93
C THR A 9 -12.60 -1.36 -7.93
N PRO A 10 -13.29 -2.43 -8.35
CA PRO A 10 -14.03 -3.28 -7.42
C PRO A 10 -13.12 -4.23 -6.63
N LEU A 11 -11.79 -4.08 -6.72
CA LEU A 11 -10.84 -5.07 -6.18
C LEU A 11 -10.76 -4.98 -4.65
N PRO A 12 -10.77 -6.11 -3.93
CA PRO A 12 -10.79 -6.14 -2.47
C PRO A 12 -9.65 -5.37 -1.80
N ILE A 13 -8.46 -5.37 -2.41
CA ILE A 13 -7.28 -4.74 -1.84
C ILE A 13 -7.38 -3.21 -1.78
N GLU A 14 -8.04 -2.59 -2.77
CA GLU A 14 -8.31 -1.15 -2.74
C GLU A 14 -9.31 -0.81 -1.63
N LYS A 15 -10.35 -1.65 -1.48
CA LYS A 15 -11.32 -1.54 -0.39
C LYS A 15 -10.67 -1.78 0.98
N HIS A 16 -9.66 -2.64 1.06
CA HIS A 16 -8.91 -2.85 2.29
C HIS A 16 -8.08 -1.60 2.63
N ALA A 17 -7.34 -1.07 1.66
CA ALA A 17 -6.54 0.14 1.82
C ALA A 17 -7.40 1.35 2.27
N SER A 18 -8.61 1.53 1.72
CA SER A 18 -9.50 2.64 2.08
C SER A 18 -9.98 2.60 3.53
N LYS A 19 -10.06 1.41 4.13
CA LYS A 19 -10.39 1.23 5.54
C LYS A 19 -9.22 1.55 6.45
N LEU A 20 -8.01 1.18 6.04
CA LEU A 20 -6.78 1.31 6.83
C LEU A 20 -6.20 2.73 6.81
N TYR A 21 -5.99 3.30 5.62
CA TYR A 21 -5.19 4.51 5.44
C TYR A 21 -5.96 5.79 5.74
N THR A 22 -5.27 6.81 6.24
CA THR A 22 -5.85 8.17 6.28
C THR A 22 -6.25 8.62 4.87
N LEU A 23 -7.15 9.60 4.76
CA LEU A 23 -7.69 10.01 3.46
C LEU A 23 -6.58 10.41 2.47
N THR A 24 -5.63 11.22 2.91
CA THR A 24 -4.48 11.66 2.09
C THR A 24 -3.64 10.48 1.63
N VAL A 25 -3.32 9.54 2.52
CA VAL A 25 -2.50 8.38 2.17
C VAL A 25 -3.25 7.42 1.27
N PHE A 26 -4.56 7.27 1.44
CA PHE A 26 -5.38 6.48 0.55
C PHE A 26 -5.32 7.02 -0.89
N TYR A 27 -5.35 8.33 -1.11
CA TYR A 27 -5.22 8.90 -2.47
C TYR A 27 -3.82 8.73 -3.07
N LEU A 28 -2.76 8.77 -2.25
CA LEU A 28 -1.40 8.43 -2.70
C LEU A 28 -1.34 6.95 -3.14
N PHE A 29 -1.86 6.05 -2.31
CA PHE A 29 -1.99 4.63 -2.65
C PHE A 29 -2.83 4.45 -3.93
N GLN A 30 -3.97 5.12 -4.06
CA GLN A 30 -4.88 4.96 -5.18
C GLN A 30 -4.26 5.45 -6.50
N THR A 31 -3.38 6.45 -6.45
CA THR A 31 -2.59 6.90 -7.60
C THR A 31 -1.65 5.80 -8.10
N GLU A 32 -0.91 5.16 -7.18
CA GLU A 32 -0.04 4.03 -7.52
C GLU A 32 -0.85 2.79 -7.93
N TRP A 33 -1.99 2.53 -7.28
CA TRP A 33 -2.91 1.43 -7.60
C TRP A 33 -3.48 1.54 -9.01
N LYS A 34 -3.92 2.75 -9.41
CA LYS A 34 -4.39 3.02 -10.78
C LYS A 34 -3.30 2.72 -11.80
N ALA A 35 -2.09 3.22 -11.57
CA ALA A 35 -0.97 2.98 -12.46
C ALA A 35 -0.58 1.48 -12.51
N ALA A 36 -0.65 0.78 -11.38
CA ALA A 36 -0.45 -0.67 -11.35
C ALA A 36 -1.47 -1.40 -12.22
N CYS A 37 -2.73 -0.95 -12.22
CA CYS A 37 -3.80 -1.59 -12.97
C CYS A 37 -3.70 -1.40 -14.48
N PHE A 38 -3.24 -0.24 -14.93
CA PHE A 38 -3.39 0.20 -16.32
C PHE A 38 -2.09 0.62 -17.01
N SER A 39 -0.95 0.57 -16.31
CA SER A 39 0.32 1.09 -16.84
C SER A 39 1.53 0.22 -16.53
N CYS A 40 1.31 -0.92 -15.87
CA CYS A 40 2.35 -1.91 -15.61
C CYS A 40 2.10 -3.20 -16.41
N GLY A 41 3.18 -3.85 -16.84
CA GLY A 41 3.16 -5.13 -17.53
C GLY A 41 4.38 -5.99 -17.21
N ILE A 42 4.34 -7.28 -17.51
CA ILE A 42 5.47 -8.19 -17.32
C ILE A 42 6.35 -8.16 -18.58
N GLN A 43 7.65 -7.88 -18.42
CA GLN A 43 8.67 -8.04 -19.45
C GLN A 43 9.31 -9.43 -19.39
N SER A 44 9.65 -9.88 -18.18
CA SER A 44 10.24 -11.19 -17.93
C SER A 44 9.88 -11.67 -16.54
N PHE A 45 9.90 -12.99 -16.36
CA PHE A 45 9.55 -13.66 -15.11
C PHE A 45 10.45 -14.89 -14.96
N ILE A 46 11.10 -15.02 -13.81
CA ILE A 46 11.93 -16.17 -13.44
C ILE A 46 11.67 -16.46 -11.97
N THR A 47 11.56 -17.73 -11.60
CA THR A 47 11.52 -18.17 -10.20
C THR A 47 12.87 -18.79 -9.85
N ASP A 48 13.44 -18.44 -8.69
CA ASP A 48 14.71 -18.99 -8.22
C ASP A 48 14.54 -20.29 -7.42
N GLU A 49 15.67 -20.87 -6.98
CA GLU A 49 15.70 -22.12 -6.21
C GLU A 49 15.03 -22.02 -4.83
N LEU A 50 14.77 -20.80 -4.35
CA LEU A 50 14.10 -20.53 -3.07
C LEU A 50 12.60 -20.22 -3.27
N ASP A 51 12.06 -20.46 -4.46
CA ASP A 51 10.69 -20.12 -4.88
C ASP A 51 10.38 -18.61 -4.85
N TRP A 52 11.39 -17.75 -4.95
CA TRP A 52 11.18 -16.31 -5.11
C TRP A 52 11.00 -15.96 -6.58
N ASP A 53 9.96 -15.18 -6.86
CA ASP A 53 9.70 -14.64 -8.19
C ASP A 53 10.52 -13.38 -8.42
N HIS A 54 11.32 -13.38 -9.48
CA HIS A 54 12.07 -12.25 -10.00
C HIS A 54 11.40 -11.77 -11.29
N VAL A 55 10.74 -10.62 -11.23
CA VAL A 55 9.91 -10.09 -12.31
C VAL A 55 10.46 -8.76 -12.80
N SER A 56 10.67 -8.65 -14.10
CA SER A 56 10.92 -7.36 -14.75
C SER A 56 9.58 -6.74 -15.13
N VAL A 57 9.20 -5.65 -14.46
CA VAL A 57 7.94 -4.94 -14.68
C VAL A 57 8.18 -3.72 -15.56
N VAL A 58 7.55 -3.67 -16.73
CA VAL A 58 7.52 -2.48 -17.59
C VAL A 58 6.55 -1.47 -17.00
N ASP A 59 6.99 -0.22 -16.86
CA ASP A 59 6.16 0.93 -16.55
C ASP A 59 5.99 1.79 -17.79
N ILE A 60 4.84 1.66 -18.43
CA ILE A 60 4.53 2.28 -19.73
C ILE A 60 4.53 3.81 -19.59
N LEU A 61 3.99 4.34 -18.50
CA LEU A 61 3.93 5.78 -18.26
C LEU A 61 5.31 6.38 -18.01
N ARG A 62 6.24 5.61 -17.43
CA ARG A 62 7.62 6.08 -17.18
C ARG A 62 8.61 5.70 -18.28
N GLY A 63 8.22 4.86 -19.23
CA GLY A 63 9.11 4.32 -20.27
C GLY A 63 10.30 3.55 -19.71
N LYS A 64 10.15 2.88 -18.55
CA LYS A 64 11.25 2.20 -17.84
C LYS A 64 10.81 0.85 -17.30
N THR A 65 11.77 -0.06 -17.16
CA THR A 65 11.58 -1.35 -16.50
C THR A 65 12.15 -1.32 -15.09
N TYR A 66 11.44 -1.95 -14.15
CA TYR A 66 11.86 -2.12 -12.77
C TYR A 66 11.92 -3.60 -12.39
N LYS A 67 12.90 -3.98 -11.57
CA LYS A 67 13.02 -5.33 -11.04
C LYS A 67 12.19 -5.43 -9.77
N VAL A 68 11.33 -6.43 -9.70
CA VAL A 68 10.51 -6.76 -8.53
C VAL A 68 10.87 -8.16 -8.07
N THR A 69 11.12 -8.33 -6.79
CA THR A 69 11.17 -9.65 -6.15
C THR A 69 9.88 -9.88 -5.38
N TYR A 70 9.37 -11.11 -5.36
CA TYR A 70 8.15 -11.48 -4.67
C TYR A 70 8.26 -12.89 -4.10
N ASN A 71 7.96 -13.05 -2.80
CA ASN A 71 7.87 -14.32 -2.12
C ASN A 71 6.38 -14.74 -2.03
N PRO A 72 5.98 -15.86 -2.64
CA PRO A 72 4.61 -16.35 -2.56
C PRO A 72 4.14 -16.73 -1.16
N GLY A 73 5.04 -17.15 -0.26
CA GLY A 73 4.72 -17.67 1.06
C GLY A 73 4.19 -16.60 2.03
N ASP A 74 4.79 -15.41 2.03
CA ASP A 74 4.44 -14.31 2.95
C ASP A 74 4.12 -12.99 2.24
N HIS A 75 4.10 -13.00 0.91
CA HIS A 75 3.90 -11.83 0.05
C HIS A 75 4.98 -10.75 0.23
N ALA A 76 6.13 -11.08 0.83
CA ALA A 76 7.26 -10.18 0.88
C ALA A 76 7.70 -9.83 -0.54
N SER A 77 7.89 -8.55 -0.76
CA SER A 77 8.08 -7.93 -2.07
C SER A 77 9.10 -6.81 -1.98
N SER A 78 9.97 -6.70 -2.97
CA SER A 78 10.86 -5.55 -3.10
C SER A 78 10.87 -5.05 -4.53
N CYS A 79 11.13 -3.76 -4.73
CA CYS A 79 11.26 -3.20 -6.07
C CYS A 79 12.49 -2.31 -6.16
N SER A 80 13.18 -2.36 -7.31
CA SER A 80 14.34 -1.52 -7.60
C SER A 80 14.01 -0.02 -7.61
N CYS A 81 12.73 0.37 -7.71
CA CYS A 81 12.32 1.76 -7.60
C CYS A 81 12.46 2.32 -6.17
N LYS A 82 12.56 1.46 -5.14
CA LYS A 82 12.75 1.81 -3.72
C LYS A 82 11.72 2.79 -3.13
N MET A 83 10.50 2.82 -3.67
CA MET A 83 9.46 3.76 -3.23
C MET A 83 8.94 3.44 -1.83
N PHE A 84 8.82 2.16 -1.46
CA PHE A 84 8.36 1.81 -0.12
C PHE A 84 9.38 2.24 0.93
N GLU A 85 10.66 2.08 0.67
CA GLU A 85 11.73 2.51 1.56
C GLU A 85 11.78 4.04 1.72
N ARG A 86 11.43 4.81 0.68
CA ARG A 86 11.39 6.28 0.73
C ARG A 86 10.09 6.84 1.32
N GLU A 87 8.94 6.35 0.87
CA GLU A 87 7.62 6.93 1.16
C GLU A 87 6.82 6.08 2.17
N GLY A 88 7.15 4.80 2.32
CA GLY A 88 6.36 3.85 3.10
C GLY A 88 5.04 3.45 2.44
N ILE A 89 4.91 3.66 1.13
CA ILE A 89 3.76 3.25 0.32
C ILE A 89 4.29 2.35 -0.80
N LEU A 90 3.59 1.25 -1.07
CA LEU A 90 3.95 0.34 -2.16
C LEU A 90 3.85 1.05 -3.51
N CYS A 91 4.88 0.89 -4.35
CA CYS A 91 4.83 1.41 -5.72
C CYS A 91 3.89 0.60 -6.59
N ARG A 92 3.49 1.20 -7.71
CA ARG A 92 2.73 0.55 -8.77
C ARG A 92 3.32 -0.77 -9.26
N HIS A 93 4.64 -0.94 -9.24
CA HIS A 93 5.29 -2.18 -9.71
C HIS A 93 5.05 -3.35 -8.77
N VAL A 94 5.18 -3.14 -7.45
CA VAL A 94 4.86 -4.16 -6.45
C VAL A 94 3.35 -4.41 -6.42
N LEU A 95 2.54 -3.35 -6.46
CA LEU A 95 1.08 -3.47 -6.50
C LEU A 95 0.58 -4.25 -7.71
N PHE A 96 1.25 -4.11 -8.86
CA PHE A 96 0.95 -4.88 -10.06
C PHE A 96 1.20 -6.39 -9.85
N ILE A 97 2.31 -6.77 -9.19
CA ILE A 97 2.58 -8.17 -8.85
C ILE A 97 1.59 -8.70 -7.80
N ILE A 98 1.31 -7.94 -6.75
CA ILE A 98 0.31 -8.31 -5.73
C ILE A 98 -1.07 -8.52 -6.37
N LYS A 99 -1.47 -7.65 -7.29
CA LYS A 99 -2.71 -7.78 -8.08
C LYS A 99 -2.68 -9.06 -8.93
N SER A 100 -1.60 -9.32 -9.67
CA SER A 100 -1.52 -10.50 -10.54
C SER A 100 -1.52 -11.82 -9.76
N LYS A 101 -1.04 -11.80 -8.52
CA LYS A 101 -1.07 -12.94 -7.58
C LYS A 101 -2.41 -13.10 -6.86
N GLY A 102 -3.40 -12.24 -7.14
CA GLY A 102 -4.74 -12.36 -6.56
C GLY A 102 -4.82 -12.03 -5.08
N VAL A 103 -3.80 -11.35 -4.53
CA VAL A 103 -3.77 -10.95 -3.12
C VAL A 103 -4.89 -9.94 -2.86
N ARG A 104 -5.75 -10.25 -1.88
CA ARG A 104 -6.98 -9.49 -1.60
C ARG A 104 -6.80 -8.39 -0.58
N GLU A 105 -5.70 -8.42 0.17
CA GLU A 105 -5.43 -7.53 1.28
C GLU A 105 -3.96 -7.10 1.29
N LEU A 106 -3.67 -5.86 1.70
CA LEU A 106 -2.28 -5.42 1.84
C LEU A 106 -1.57 -6.29 2.89
N PRO A 107 -0.40 -6.89 2.56
CA PRO A 107 0.37 -7.65 3.54
C PRO A 107 0.76 -6.76 4.73
N GLY A 108 0.68 -7.31 5.94
CA GLY A 108 0.85 -6.56 7.19
C GLY A 108 2.16 -5.80 7.28
N GLN A 109 3.25 -6.35 6.73
CA GLN A 109 4.56 -5.72 6.70
C GLN A 109 4.62 -4.39 5.92
N TYR A 110 3.62 -4.10 5.08
CA TYR A 110 3.52 -2.84 4.32
C TYR A 110 2.55 -1.83 4.94
N ILE A 111 1.96 -2.14 6.09
CA ILE A 111 1.02 -1.26 6.79
C ILE A 111 1.77 -0.53 7.91
N LEU A 112 2.26 0.67 7.62
CA LEU A 112 2.99 1.48 8.58
C LEU A 112 2.03 2.29 9.46
N ASN A 113 2.22 2.25 10.78
CA ASN A 113 1.33 2.89 11.75
C ASN A 113 1.07 4.37 11.43
N ARG A 114 2.10 5.13 11.03
CA ARG A 114 2.02 6.56 10.64
C ARG A 114 1.01 6.87 9.53
N TRP A 115 0.67 5.87 8.72
CA TRP A 115 -0.23 5.99 7.57
C TRP A 115 -1.66 5.53 7.86
N THR A 116 -1.91 4.94 9.03
CA THR A 116 -3.21 4.36 9.38
C THR A 116 -4.08 5.32 10.19
N LYS A 117 -5.40 5.18 10.06
CA LYS A 117 -6.38 5.94 10.88
C LYS A 117 -6.30 5.61 12.37
N LYS A 118 -5.70 4.47 12.74
CA LYS A 118 -5.67 3.96 14.13
C LYS A 118 -4.89 4.88 15.06
N LEU A 119 -3.79 5.47 14.59
CA LEU A 119 -3.02 6.43 15.39
C LEU A 119 -3.79 7.73 15.64
N TRP A 120 -4.54 8.23 14.66
CA TRP A 120 -5.37 9.43 14.87
C TRP A 120 -6.43 9.19 15.95
N LYS A 121 -7.10 8.03 15.94
CA LYS A 121 -8.06 7.69 17.00
C LYS A 121 -7.38 7.59 18.37
N SER A 122 -6.19 6.98 18.44
CA SER A 122 -5.43 6.85 19.69
C SER A 122 -4.97 8.20 20.24
N LEU A 123 -4.41 9.08 19.41
CA LEU A 123 -3.96 10.41 19.81
C LEU A 123 -5.13 11.30 20.25
N PHE A 124 -6.29 11.20 19.61
CA PHE A 124 -7.48 11.93 20.04
C PHE A 124 -7.99 11.46 21.40
N LEU A 125 -7.95 10.15 21.67
CA LEU A 125 -8.34 9.60 22.97
C LEU A 125 -7.34 9.94 24.08
N THR A 126 -6.04 9.95 23.80
CA THR A 126 -5.03 10.32 24.81
C THR A 126 -5.04 11.80 25.12
N VAL A 127 -5.22 12.66 24.10
CA VAL A 127 -5.31 14.12 24.31
C VAL A 127 -6.63 14.46 25.01
N LEU A 128 -7.79 13.97 24.56
CA LEU A 128 -9.04 14.25 25.28
C LEU A 128 -9.08 13.60 26.68
N GLY A 129 -8.46 12.44 26.86
CA GLY A 129 -8.32 11.79 28.17
C GLY A 129 -7.51 12.61 29.17
N THR A 130 -6.42 13.26 28.73
CA THR A 130 -5.65 14.18 29.59
C THR A 130 -6.36 15.51 29.81
N TYR A 131 -7.12 16.03 28.84
CA TYR A 131 -7.90 17.25 29.05
C TYR A 131 -9.11 17.04 29.97
N TRP A 132 -9.79 15.89 29.94
CA TRP A 132 -10.89 15.57 30.88
C TRP A 132 -10.39 15.28 32.30
N MET A 133 -9.23 14.64 32.47
CA MET A 133 -8.62 14.46 33.80
C MET A 133 -8.14 15.78 34.43
N ASN A 134 -7.83 16.80 33.62
CA ASN A 134 -7.42 18.11 34.13
C ASN A 134 -8.59 19.07 34.43
N VAL A 135 -9.82 18.79 33.96
CA VAL A 135 -11.01 19.62 34.25
C VAL A 135 -11.82 19.09 35.44
N VAL A 136 -11.58 17.85 35.88
CA VAL A 136 -12.20 17.27 37.10
C VAL A 136 -11.34 17.50 38.36
N LEU A 137 -10.17 18.13 38.22
CA LEU A 137 -9.24 18.44 39.32
C LEU A 137 -9.04 19.96 39.56
N ILE A 138 -9.97 20.81 39.13
CA ILE A 138 -10.01 22.24 39.48
C ILE A 138 -11.41 22.60 39.96
#